data_AF-E8TP01-F1
#
_entry.id   AF-E8TP01-F1
#
_cell.length_a   1.000
_cell.length_b   1.000
_cell.length_c   1.000
_cell.angle_alpha   90.00
_cell.angle_beta   90.00
_cell.angle_gamma   90.00
#
_symmetry.space_group_name_H-M   'P 1'
#
loop_
_entity.id
_entity.type
_entity.pdbx_description
1 polymer ?
#
loop_
_entity_poly.entity_id
_entity_poly.type
_entity_poly.pdbx_seq_one_letter_code
_entity_poly.pdbx_strand_id
1 'polypeptide(L)' 'MSAPFGRELELAVFDEEGEHALVFPCIKGRQGWKHAGTGVRVDIRPTHWRYWQPKAMPTDGGKSLGDAC' A
#
# COMPACT_ATOMS: atom_id res chain seq x y z
N MET A 1 -10.85 13.23 2.47
CA MET A 1 -10.06 12.65 3.57
C MET A 1 -8.60 12.60 3.15
N SER A 2 -7.69 13.20 3.93
CA SER A 2 -6.27 13.23 3.58
C SER A 2 -5.59 11.93 3.99
N ALA A 3 -4.82 11.33 3.08
CA ALA A 3 -4.00 10.18 3.39
C ALA A 3 -2.99 10.46 4.54
N PRO A 4 -2.73 9.47 5.42
CA PRO A 4 -1.79 9.62 6.53
C PRO A 4 -0.34 9.71 6.05
N PHE A 5 0.45 10.52 6.76
CA PHE A 5 1.88 10.67 6.51
C PHE A 5 2.67 9.48 7.08
N GLY A 6 3.74 9.07 6.39
CA GLY A 6 4.65 8.04 6.89
C GLY A 6 4.11 6.60 6.87
N ARG A 7 2.95 6.35 6.24
CA ARG A 7 2.38 5.02 6.06
C ARG A 7 2.51 4.57 4.61
N GLU A 8 2.67 3.27 4.41
CA GLU A 8 2.62 2.63 3.10
C GLU A 8 1.18 2.52 2.64
N LEU A 9 0.89 3.14 1.50
CA LEU A 9 -0.45 3.26 0.94
C LEU A 9 -0.42 2.88 -0.53
N GLU A 10 -1.43 2.13 -0.96
CA GLU A 10 -1.74 1.98 -2.37
C GLU A 10 -2.50 3.22 -2.84
N LEU A 11 -2.07 3.81 -3.95
CA LEU A 11 -2.70 4.99 -4.51
C LEU A 11 -3.36 4.65 -5.84
N ALA A 12 -4.59 5.09 -6.04
CA ALA A 12 -5.18 5.15 -7.36
C ALA A 12 -4.96 6.54 -7.93
N VAL A 13 -4.38 6.61 -9.12
CA VAL A 13 -4.16 7.84 -9.88
C VAL A 13 -5.12 7.84 -11.07
N PHE A 14 -5.44 9.04 -11.54
CA PHE A 14 -6.25 9.21 -12.74
C PHE A 14 -5.43 10.01 -13.73
N ASP A 15 -5.08 9.36 -14.83
CA ASP A 15 -4.25 9.92 -15.89
C ASP A 15 -5.00 9.81 -17.23
N GLU A 16 -4.29 10.01 -18.35
CA GLU A 16 -4.89 9.98 -19.69
C GLU A 16 -5.52 8.63 -20.07
N GLU A 17 -5.04 7.54 -19.46
CA GLU A 17 -5.60 6.19 -19.62
C GLU A 17 -6.78 5.90 -18.67
N GLY A 18 -7.10 6.83 -17.76
CA GLY A 18 -8.15 6.69 -16.76
C GLY A 18 -7.63 6.34 -15.36
N GLU A 19 -8.53 5.82 -14.51
CA GLU A 19 -8.20 5.47 -13.12
C GLU A 19 -7.40 4.16 -13.07
N HIS A 20 -6.18 4.21 -12.50
CA HIS A 20 -5.37 3.03 -12.27
C HIS A 20 -4.68 3.06 -10.90
N ALA A 21 -4.59 1.89 -10.26
CA ALA A 21 -3.89 1.73 -9.00
C ALA A 21 -2.39 1.50 -9.22
N LEU A 22 -1.57 2.16 -8.41
CA LEU A 22 -0.13 1.94 -8.39
C LEU A 22 0.16 0.54 -7.86
N VAL A 23 0.95 -0.22 -8.60
CA VAL A 23 1.40 -1.57 -8.22
C VAL A 23 2.47 -1.57 -7.12
N PHE A 24 2.70 -0.41 -6.49
CA PHE A 24 3.73 -0.23 -5.46
C PHE A 24 3.23 0.64 -4.30
N PRO A 25 3.71 0.35 -3.07
CA PRO A 25 3.39 1.18 -1.91
C PRO A 25 4.02 2.57 -2.05
N CYS A 26 3.24 3.59 -1.74
CA CYS A 26 3.66 4.97 -1.67
C CYS A 26 3.50 5.52 -0.25
N ILE A 27 4.42 6.40 0.15
CA ILE A 27 4.38 7.10 1.43
C ILE A 27 4.14 8.58 1.17
N LYS A 28 3.16 9.16 1.86
CA LYS A 28 2.95 10.61 1.82
C LYS A 28 4.04 11.31 2.62
N GLY A 29 4.83 12.14 1.94
CA GLY A 29 5.82 13.03 2.51
C GLY A 29 5.35 14.48 2.58
N ARG A 30 6.21 15.37 3.07
CA ARG A 30 5.93 16.83 3.13
C ARG A 30 5.89 17.49 1.75
N GLN A 31 6.60 16.94 0.78
CA GLN A 31 6.79 17.52 -0.55
C GLN A 31 6.01 16.78 -1.65
N GLY A 32 5.18 15.81 -1.28
CA GLY A 32 4.49 14.93 -2.23
C GLY A 32 4.62 13.46 -1.84
N TRP A 33 4.49 12.58 -2.82
CA TRP A 33 4.56 11.15 -2.62
C TRP A 33 5.98 10.64 -2.84
N LYS A 34 6.31 9.54 -2.18
CA LYS A 34 7.54 8.81 -2.43
C LYS A 34 7.25 7.33 -2.51
N HIS A 35 7.91 6.63 -3.41
CA HIS A 35 7.86 5.18 -3.49
C HIS A 35 8.43 4.60 -2.19
N ALA A 36 7.72 3.69 -1.53
CA ALA A 36 8.13 3.15 -0.23
C ALA A 36 9.35 2.23 -0.38
N GLY A 37 9.38 1.37 -1.41
CA GLY A 37 10.49 0.45 -1.69
C GLY A 37 11.80 1.12 -2.14
N THR A 38 11.75 2.12 -3.04
CA THR A 38 12.96 2.77 -3.58
C THR A 38 13.29 4.11 -2.93
N GLY A 39 12.34 4.73 -2.23
CA GLY A 39 12.50 6.07 -1.65
C GLY A 39 12.44 7.22 -2.66
N VAL A 40 12.24 6.93 -3.94
CA VAL A 40 12.18 7.93 -5.01
C VAL A 40 10.94 8.81 -4.84
N ARG A 41 11.09 10.12 -5.04
CA ARG A 41 9.96 11.06 -5.05
C ARG A 41 9.12 10.85 -6.30
N VAL A 42 7.80 10.82 -6.12
CA VAL A 42 6.83 10.59 -7.17
C VAL A 42 5.85 11.76 -7.15
N ASP A 43 5.77 12.50 -8.24
CA ASP A 43 4.81 13.58 -8.41
C ASP A 43 3.56 13.03 -9.10
N ILE A 44 2.54 12.72 -8.31
CA ILE A 44 1.28 12.11 -8.76
C ILE A 44 0.11 12.74 -8.02
N ARG A 45 -1.03 12.78 -8.68
CA ARG A 45 -2.30 13.27 -8.12
C ARG A 45 -3.25 12.11 -7.90
N PRO A 46 -3.20 11.44 -6.75
CA PRO A 46 -4.08 10.31 -6.48
C PRO A 46 -5.53 10.76 -6.31
N THR A 47 -6.47 10.03 -6.91
CA THR A 47 -7.92 10.17 -6.70
C THR A 47 -8.34 9.46 -5.44
N HIS A 48 -7.81 8.25 -5.21
CA HIS A 48 -8.10 7.42 -4.05
C HIS A 48 -6.82 6.88 -3.43
N TRP A 49 -6.91 6.51 -2.16
CA TRP A 49 -5.83 5.86 -1.43
C TRP A 49 -6.40 4.77 -0.54
N ARG A 50 -5.66 3.69 -0.36
CA ARG A 50 -5.98 2.60 0.56
C ARG A 50 -4.72 2.19 1.31
N TYR A 51 -4.89 1.57 2.47
CA TYR A 51 -3.75 1.00 3.17
C TYR A 51 -3.14 -0.10 2.32
N TRP A 52 -1.82 -0.03 2.12
CA TRP A 52 -1.10 -1.11 1.49
C TRP A 52 -1.22 -2.33 2.40
N GLN A 53 -1.98 -3.32 1.97
CA GLN A 53 -2.04 -4.60 2.64
C GLN A 53 -0.95 -5.43 2.02
N PRO A 54 0.21 -5.65 2.69
CA PRO A 54 1.12 -6.67 2.22
C PRO A 54 0.28 -7.93 2.15
N LYS A 55 0.21 -8.57 0.99
CA LYS A 55 -0.39 -9.89 0.87
C LYS A 55 0.42 -10.76 1.81
N ALA A 56 -0.06 -10.92 3.03
CA ALA A 56 0.37 -11.97 3.91
C ALA A 56 0.14 -13.21 3.05
N MET A 57 1.24 -13.73 2.49
CA MET A 57 1.35 -15.14 2.16
C MET A 57 0.59 -15.83 3.28
N PRO A 58 -0.50 -16.57 2.97
CA PRO A 58 -1.28 -17.20 4.01
C PRO A 58 -0.28 -18.01 4.82
N THR A 59 0.00 -17.56 6.05
CA THR A 59 0.61 -18.41 7.03
C THR A 59 -0.41 -19.50 7.19
N ASP A 60 -0.15 -20.61 6.49
CA ASP A 60 -0.65 -21.92 6.81
C ASP A 60 -0.86 -21.97 8.32
N GLY A 61 -2.11 -22.13 8.71
CA GLY A 61 -2.53 -22.19 10.10
C GLY A 61 -2.05 -23.49 10.72
N GLY A 62 -0.74 -23.67 10.82
CA GLY A 62 -0.10 -24.66 11.67
C GLY A 62 -0.36 -24.33 13.12
N LYS A 63 -1.46 -24.87 13.64
CA LYS A 63 -1.56 -25.54 14.95
C LYS A 63 -2.95 -26.15 15.07
N SER A 64 -3.08 -27.37 14.54
CA SER A 64 -4.11 -28.26 15.05
C SER A 64 -3.86 -28.50 16.54
N LEU A 65 -4.97 -28.40 17.24
CA LEU A 65 -5.28 -28.66 18.65
C LEU A 65 -4.43 -29.78 19.28
N GLY A 66 -4.22 -29.68 20.60
CA GLY A 66 -3.97 -30.86 21.44
C GLY A 66 -5.03 -31.94 21.18
N ASP A 67 -4.94 -33.15 21.71
CA ASP A 67 -4.52 -33.52 23.05
C ASP A 67 -4.19 -35.03 22.99
N ALA A 68 -3.23 -35.46 23.81
CA ALA A 68 -2.93 -36.89 23.98
C ALA A 68 -4.01 -37.56 24.84
N CYS A 69 -4.46 -38.76 24.43
CA CYS A 69 -5.10 -39.76 25.31
C CYS A 69 -4.17 -40.96 25.47
#